data_AF-A0A951FA90-F1
#
_entry.id   AF-A0A951FA90-F1
#
_cell.length_a   1.000
_cell.length_b   1.000
_cell.length_c   1.000
_cell.angle_alpha   90.00
_cell.angle_beta   90.00
_cell.angle_gamma   90.00
#
_symmetry.space_group_name_H-M   'P 1'
#
loop_
_entity.id
_entity.type
_entity.pdbx_description
1 polymer ?
#
loop_
_entity_poly.entity_id
_entity_poly.type
_entity_poly.pdbx_seq_one_letter_code
_entity_poly.pdbx_strand_id
1 'polypeptide(L)'
;MSLFKRMLRIVPILVLIGVAILPLRSVLAANDRRCFPEVAPAIQDCIEGQFRSYWEANGGLAVFGYPISSARPEVNRDTGATYLTQYFERQRFEYHPENQGVYTVLTGRLGDDVLRQSGRDWRTLPTAAPTAPHYMPETGHAIGENFFAYWDAHGLDFGDPGVSDRESLALFGYPLSEPAMETNSSGDRVLTQYFERARLEYHPNQPAAHRILEGLLGSETLSRRGDDQPRPSTSPSGSASPAPSGSASPVPSGSPAPSASASPSPSSSGSPSPSASGSPRPSGSASPSPSPSDDDDDDDRSSPSPSPSDDDDDDDDDRSSPSPSASPRPGDDDRRGRR
;
A
#
# COMPACT_ATOMS: atom_id res chain seq x y z
N MET A 1 58.18 -78.93 -22.22
CA MET A 1 57.49 -78.72 -20.93
C MET A 1 56.31 -77.78 -21.19
N SER A 2 55.12 -78.36 -21.35
CA SER A 2 53.97 -78.26 -20.42
C SER A 2 53.26 -76.90 -20.53
N LEU A 3 52.19 -76.78 -21.33
CA LEU A 3 50.81 -77.12 -20.94
C LEU A 3 50.32 -76.30 -19.73
N PHE A 4 49.55 -75.23 -19.98
CA PHE A 4 48.43 -74.78 -19.13
C PHE A 4 47.43 -74.04 -20.04
N LYS A 5 46.50 -74.79 -20.65
CA LYS A 5 45.10 -75.02 -20.22
C LYS A 5 44.13 -73.90 -20.60
N ARG A 6 43.35 -74.24 -21.63
CA ARG A 6 42.08 -73.65 -22.06
C ARG A 6 41.17 -73.32 -20.88
N MET A 7 40.52 -72.16 -20.90
CA MET A 7 39.17 -72.03 -20.36
C MET A 7 38.31 -71.16 -21.29
N LEU A 8 37.43 -71.86 -21.99
CA LEU A 8 36.33 -71.38 -22.82
C LEU A 8 35.14 -71.06 -21.91
N ARG A 9 34.60 -69.83 -21.90
CA ARG A 9 33.20 -69.48 -21.58
C ARG A 9 32.87 -68.16 -22.28
N ILE A 10 32.25 -68.20 -23.47
CA ILE A 10 30.81 -68.05 -23.73
C ILE A 10 30.27 -66.67 -23.33
N VAL A 11 30.03 -65.84 -24.36
CA VAL A 11 29.25 -64.59 -24.37
C VAL A 11 27.76 -64.93 -24.15
N PRO A 12 26.96 -64.05 -23.51
CA PRO A 12 25.95 -63.40 -24.34
C PRO A 12 25.82 -61.90 -24.08
N ILE A 13 25.78 -61.20 -25.21
CA ILE A 13 25.18 -59.90 -25.44
C ILE A 13 23.75 -59.92 -24.87
N LEU A 14 23.49 -59.09 -23.86
CA LEU A 14 22.14 -58.69 -23.45
C LEU A 14 21.95 -57.23 -23.86
N VAL A 15 21.55 -57.05 -25.11
CA VAL A 15 20.76 -55.88 -25.52
C VAL A 15 19.36 -56.11 -24.97
N LEU A 16 18.97 -55.38 -23.93
CA LEU A 16 17.56 -55.15 -23.60
C LEU A 16 17.43 -53.93 -22.68
N ILE A 17 17.21 -52.78 -23.32
CA ILE A 17 16.27 -51.75 -22.87
C ILE A 17 16.52 -51.24 -21.44
N GLY A 18 17.66 -50.61 -21.23
CA GLY A 18 17.80 -49.56 -20.24
C GLY A 18 17.38 -48.22 -20.84
N VAL A 19 16.11 -48.12 -21.28
CA VAL A 19 15.49 -46.80 -21.46
C VAL A 19 15.49 -46.19 -20.07
N ALA A 20 16.49 -45.36 -19.79
CA ALA A 20 16.43 -44.46 -18.67
C ALA A 20 15.19 -43.58 -18.91
N ILE A 21 14.08 -43.98 -18.31
CA ILE A 21 12.96 -43.11 -18.03
C ILE A 21 13.56 -42.06 -17.11
N LEU A 22 14.12 -41.00 -17.69
CA LEU A 22 14.20 -39.72 -17.01
C LEU A 22 12.79 -39.51 -16.47
N PRO A 23 12.58 -39.44 -15.13
CA PRO A 23 11.31 -38.93 -14.68
C PRO A 23 11.23 -37.54 -15.29
N LEU A 24 10.29 -37.35 -16.23
CA LEU A 24 9.78 -36.02 -16.50
C LEU A 24 9.30 -35.55 -15.13
N ARG A 25 10.14 -34.80 -14.43
CA ARG A 25 9.68 -33.90 -13.39
C ARG A 25 8.94 -32.81 -14.14
N SER A 26 7.76 -33.14 -14.65
CA SER A 26 6.68 -32.18 -14.68
C SER A 26 6.41 -31.90 -13.21
N VAL A 27 7.19 -30.98 -12.63
CA VAL A 27 6.66 -30.19 -11.54
C VAL A 27 5.46 -29.53 -12.17
N LEU A 28 4.28 -30.09 -11.91
CA LEU A 28 3.02 -29.44 -12.15
C LEU A 28 3.24 -28.00 -11.71
N ALA A 29 3.04 -27.04 -12.62
CA ALA A 29 2.86 -25.66 -12.24
C ALA A 29 1.70 -25.67 -11.24
N ALA A 30 2.03 -25.75 -9.96
CA ALA A 30 1.08 -25.73 -8.87
C ALA A 30 0.42 -24.37 -8.99
N ASN A 31 -0.83 -24.35 -9.47
CA ASN A 31 -1.60 -23.16 -9.83
C ASN A 31 -0.99 -21.90 -9.25
N ASP A 32 -0.21 -21.17 -10.05
CA ASP A 32 0.49 -19.95 -9.64
C ASP A 32 -0.49 -18.77 -9.43
N ARG A 33 -1.78 -19.09 -9.44
CA ARG A 33 -2.90 -18.18 -9.46
C ARG A 33 -3.79 -18.39 -8.25
N ARG A 34 -4.08 -17.31 -7.55
CA ARG A 34 -5.05 -17.24 -6.46
C ARG A 34 -6.28 -16.46 -6.92
N CYS A 35 -7.43 -17.12 -6.96
CA CYS A 35 -8.72 -16.52 -7.31
C CYS A 35 -9.68 -16.64 -6.13
N PHE A 36 -10.79 -15.88 -6.16
CA PHE A 36 -11.78 -15.85 -5.08
C PHE A 36 -13.24 -16.03 -5.60
N PRO A 37 -13.56 -17.13 -6.31
CA PRO A 37 -14.90 -17.39 -6.85
C PRO A 37 -15.99 -17.65 -5.79
N GLU A 38 -15.59 -17.97 -4.56
CA GLU A 38 -16.43 -18.29 -3.41
C GLU A 38 -17.05 -17.06 -2.73
N VAL A 39 -16.50 -15.87 -2.99
CA VAL A 39 -17.02 -14.60 -2.49
C VAL A 39 -18.27 -14.23 -3.30
N ALA A 40 -19.26 -13.59 -2.67
CA ALA A 40 -20.45 -13.10 -3.33
C ALA A 40 -20.50 -11.57 -3.25
N PRO A 41 -20.47 -10.83 -4.39
CA PRO A 41 -20.23 -11.32 -5.75
C PRO A 41 -18.85 -11.96 -5.92
N ALA A 42 -18.71 -12.83 -6.92
CA ALA A 42 -17.43 -13.45 -7.24
C ALA A 42 -16.43 -12.40 -7.70
N ILE A 43 -15.25 -12.39 -7.06
CA ILE A 43 -14.12 -11.57 -7.50
C ILE A 43 -13.55 -12.18 -8.77
N GLN A 44 -13.60 -11.40 -9.86
CA GLN A 44 -13.18 -11.87 -11.19
C GLN A 44 -11.65 -11.85 -11.34
N ASP A 45 -11.00 -10.91 -10.66
CA ASP A 45 -9.54 -10.76 -10.71
C ASP A 45 -8.86 -11.83 -9.86
N CYS A 46 -7.76 -12.36 -10.37
CA CYS A 46 -6.89 -13.28 -9.66
C CYS A 46 -5.51 -12.67 -9.46
N ILE A 47 -4.77 -13.20 -8.50
CA ILE A 47 -3.41 -12.79 -8.17
C ILE A 47 -2.46 -13.87 -8.68
N GLU A 48 -1.41 -13.50 -9.41
CA GLU A 48 -0.49 -14.44 -10.03
C GLU A 48 0.98 -14.14 -9.72
N GLY A 49 1.84 -15.15 -9.81
CA GLY A 49 3.30 -15.01 -9.78
C GLY A 49 3.85 -14.27 -8.57
N GLN A 50 4.68 -13.25 -8.84
CA GLN A 50 5.35 -12.49 -7.78
C GLN A 50 4.38 -11.68 -6.93
N PHE A 51 3.29 -11.17 -7.50
CA PHE A 51 2.26 -10.50 -6.72
C PHE A 51 1.53 -11.45 -5.78
N ARG A 52 1.29 -12.69 -6.21
CA ARG A 52 0.69 -13.69 -5.33
C ARG A 52 1.63 -14.04 -4.18
N SER A 53 2.90 -14.32 -4.50
CA SER A 53 3.91 -14.66 -3.49
C SER A 53 4.09 -13.54 -2.47
N TYR A 54 4.15 -12.29 -2.95
CA TYR A 54 4.24 -11.11 -2.10
C TYR A 54 2.98 -10.91 -1.25
N TRP A 55 1.79 -11.04 -1.84
CA TRP A 55 0.51 -10.93 -1.12
C TRP A 55 0.43 -11.97 0.01
N GLU A 56 0.75 -13.24 -0.27
CA GLU A 56 0.67 -14.34 0.70
C GLU A 56 1.69 -14.19 1.83
N ALA A 57 2.90 -13.69 1.53
CA ALA A 57 3.95 -13.47 2.52
C ALA A 57 3.65 -12.29 3.47
N ASN A 58 2.94 -11.27 3.00
CA ASN A 58 2.77 -10.01 3.74
C ASN A 58 1.36 -9.84 4.32
N GLY A 59 0.74 -10.93 4.80
CA GLY A 59 -0.55 -10.90 5.52
C GLY A 59 -1.81 -10.98 4.63
N GLY A 60 -1.65 -10.97 3.31
CA GLY A 60 -2.69 -11.27 2.34
C GLY A 60 -3.96 -10.44 2.53
N LEU A 61 -5.09 -11.13 2.69
CA LEU A 61 -6.41 -10.51 2.69
C LEU A 61 -6.56 -9.45 3.80
N ALA A 62 -5.96 -9.70 4.97
CA ALA A 62 -6.08 -8.82 6.12
C ALA A 62 -5.37 -7.47 5.88
N VAL A 63 -4.28 -7.46 5.10
CA VAL A 63 -3.45 -6.27 4.85
C VAL A 63 -3.85 -5.60 3.53
N PHE A 64 -3.96 -6.36 2.45
CA PHE A 64 -4.14 -5.79 1.10
C PHE A 64 -5.59 -5.80 0.63
N GLY A 65 -6.41 -6.71 1.16
CA GLY A 65 -7.75 -6.98 0.64
C GLY A 65 -7.73 -7.82 -0.64
N TYR A 66 -8.89 -7.87 -1.31
CA TYR A 66 -9.06 -8.58 -2.58
C TYR A 66 -8.41 -7.83 -3.75
N PRO A 67 -8.02 -8.53 -4.83
CA PRO A 67 -7.65 -7.87 -6.08
C PRO A 67 -8.87 -7.14 -6.67
N ILE A 68 -8.64 -5.93 -7.14
CA ILE A 68 -9.65 -5.08 -7.78
C ILE A 68 -9.33 -4.76 -9.24
N SER A 69 -8.23 -5.28 -9.75
CA SER A 69 -7.87 -5.23 -11.17
C SER A 69 -7.07 -6.47 -11.58
N SER A 70 -6.98 -6.70 -12.89
CA SER A 70 -5.92 -7.54 -13.46
C SER A 70 -4.56 -6.84 -13.35
N ALA A 71 -3.48 -7.62 -13.40
CA ALA A 71 -2.13 -7.07 -13.51
C ALA A 71 -1.91 -6.55 -14.94
N ARG A 72 -1.48 -5.29 -15.08
CA ARG A 72 -1.24 -4.63 -16.38
C ARG A 72 -0.10 -3.62 -16.30
N PRO A 73 0.58 -3.30 -17.42
CA PRO A 73 1.59 -2.24 -17.42
C PRO A 73 0.96 -0.87 -17.13
N GLU A 74 1.49 -0.14 -16.15
CA GLU A 74 1.14 1.25 -15.85
C GLU A 74 2.39 2.12 -15.69
N VAL A 75 2.29 3.38 -16.07
CA VAL A 75 3.36 4.37 -15.87
C VAL A 75 3.34 4.81 -14.41
N ASN A 76 4.44 4.60 -13.69
CA ASN A 76 4.66 5.17 -12.38
C ASN A 76 4.88 6.69 -12.54
N ARG A 77 4.06 7.47 -11.83
CA ARG A 77 4.05 8.93 -11.93
C ARG A 77 5.33 9.59 -11.44
N ASP A 78 5.98 9.00 -10.44
CA ASP A 78 7.13 9.57 -9.76
C ASP A 78 8.43 9.31 -10.54
N THR A 79 8.54 8.15 -11.20
CA THR A 79 9.74 7.77 -11.99
C THR A 79 9.57 7.93 -13.50
N GLY A 80 8.34 7.97 -14.01
CA GLY A 80 8.02 7.93 -15.44
C GLY A 80 8.24 6.56 -16.10
N ALA A 81 8.69 5.55 -15.34
CA ALA A 81 8.89 4.20 -15.85
C ALA A 81 7.58 3.40 -15.87
N THR A 82 7.49 2.40 -16.75
CA THR A 82 6.35 1.50 -16.80
C THR A 82 6.63 0.24 -16.00
N TYR A 83 5.75 -0.09 -15.07
CA TYR A 83 5.81 -1.32 -14.28
C TYR A 83 4.57 -2.18 -14.50
N LEU A 84 4.72 -3.50 -14.37
CA LEU A 84 3.54 -4.35 -14.20
C LEU A 84 2.90 -3.98 -12.87
N THR A 85 1.60 -3.70 -12.88
CA THR A 85 0.88 -3.11 -11.76
C THR A 85 -0.43 -3.83 -11.53
N GLN A 86 -0.78 -4.12 -10.28
CA GLN A 86 -2.08 -4.67 -9.90
C GLN A 86 -2.63 -3.92 -8.69
N TYR A 87 -3.93 -3.60 -8.73
CA TYR A 87 -4.62 -2.95 -7.64
C TYR A 87 -5.34 -3.97 -6.76
N PHE A 88 -5.30 -3.71 -5.46
CA PHE A 88 -6.03 -4.37 -4.40
C PHE A 88 -6.88 -3.34 -3.67
N GLU A 89 -7.82 -3.77 -2.83
CA GLU A 89 -8.71 -2.85 -2.12
C GLU A 89 -7.95 -1.75 -1.36
N ARG A 90 -6.83 -2.09 -0.71
CA ARG A 90 -6.05 -1.15 0.11
C ARG A 90 -4.74 -0.69 -0.51
N GLN A 91 -4.17 -1.46 -1.45
CA GLN A 91 -2.82 -1.24 -1.96
C GLN A 91 -2.72 -1.38 -3.48
N ARG A 92 -1.69 -0.76 -4.06
CA ARG A 92 -1.28 -0.98 -5.46
C ARG A 92 0.08 -1.65 -5.45
N PHE A 93 0.23 -2.79 -6.10
CA PHE A 93 1.53 -3.44 -6.26
C PHE A 93 2.15 -3.05 -7.59
N GLU A 94 3.46 -2.82 -7.57
CA GLU A 94 4.29 -2.53 -8.73
C GLU A 94 5.46 -3.51 -8.73
N TYR A 95 5.71 -4.17 -9.87
CA TYR A 95 6.82 -5.10 -10.04
C TYR A 95 8.05 -4.37 -10.59
N HIS A 96 9.10 -4.32 -9.77
CA HIS A 96 10.37 -3.66 -10.03
C HIS A 96 11.49 -4.71 -10.23
N PRO A 97 11.68 -5.25 -11.45
CA PRO A 97 12.69 -6.28 -11.71
C PRO A 97 14.13 -5.80 -11.51
N GLU A 98 14.35 -4.49 -11.50
CA GLU A 98 15.64 -3.86 -11.18
C GLU A 98 16.04 -4.02 -9.70
N ASN A 99 15.07 -4.27 -8.82
CA ASN A 99 15.28 -4.49 -7.40
C ASN A 99 15.43 -5.97 -7.06
N GLN A 100 15.98 -6.25 -5.88
CA GLN A 100 16.24 -7.61 -5.42
C GLN A 100 15.46 -7.95 -4.14
N GLY A 101 15.12 -9.23 -4.00
CA GLY A 101 14.50 -9.78 -2.79
C GLY A 101 13.13 -9.17 -2.50
N VAL A 102 12.91 -8.76 -1.26
CA VAL A 102 11.63 -8.22 -0.79
C VAL A 102 11.24 -6.90 -1.47
N TYR A 103 12.18 -6.22 -2.14
CA TYR A 103 11.95 -4.95 -2.84
C TYR A 103 11.61 -5.10 -4.32
N THR A 104 11.56 -6.34 -4.83
CA THR A 104 11.16 -6.62 -6.22
C THR A 104 9.67 -6.33 -6.45
N VAL A 105 8.84 -6.34 -5.40
CA VAL A 105 7.47 -5.80 -5.43
C VAL A 105 7.42 -4.64 -4.45
N LEU A 106 6.95 -3.48 -4.92
CA LEU A 106 6.75 -2.30 -4.08
C LEU A 106 5.27 -1.94 -4.05
N THR A 107 4.84 -1.31 -2.96
CA THR A 107 3.52 -0.68 -2.86
C THR A 107 3.58 0.75 -3.40
N GLY A 108 2.59 1.10 -4.23
CA GLY A 108 2.41 2.44 -4.77
C GLY A 108 2.00 3.44 -3.68
N ARG A 109 2.29 4.72 -3.91
CA ARG A 109 2.03 5.81 -2.96
C ARG A 109 0.57 6.28 -3.02
N LEU A 110 -0.36 5.38 -2.71
CA LEU A 110 -1.80 5.63 -2.86
C LEU A 110 -2.34 6.75 -1.97
N GLY A 111 -1.73 7.02 -0.82
CA GLY A 111 -2.15 8.15 0.03
C GLY A 111 -1.82 9.50 -0.61
N ASP A 112 -0.65 9.62 -1.24
CA ASP A 112 -0.29 10.78 -2.06
C ASP A 112 -1.22 10.91 -3.28
N ASP A 113 -1.50 9.80 -3.97
CA ASP A 113 -2.40 9.79 -5.13
C ASP A 113 -3.81 10.29 -4.79
N VAL A 114 -4.40 9.83 -3.69
CA VAL A 114 -5.74 10.25 -3.26
C VAL A 114 -5.76 11.72 -2.83
N LEU A 115 -4.74 12.20 -2.10
CA LEU A 115 -4.61 13.62 -1.76
C LEU A 115 -4.57 14.49 -3.03
N ARG A 116 -3.72 14.14 -4.00
CA ARG A 116 -3.63 14.88 -5.27
C ARG A 116 -4.94 14.86 -6.05
N GLN A 117 -5.61 13.71 -6.15
CA GLN A 117 -6.91 13.59 -6.83
C GLN A 117 -8.00 14.43 -6.15
N SER A 118 -7.85 14.72 -4.86
CA SER A 118 -8.73 15.64 -4.12
C SER A 118 -8.29 17.12 -4.20
N GLY A 119 -7.26 17.44 -4.99
CA GLY A 119 -6.73 18.80 -5.13
C GLY A 119 -5.87 19.27 -3.96
N ARG A 120 -5.37 18.35 -3.12
CA ARG A 120 -4.52 18.65 -1.97
C ARG A 120 -3.07 18.28 -2.28
N ASP A 121 -2.16 19.25 -2.23
CA ASP A 121 -0.72 18.98 -2.23
C ASP A 121 -0.22 18.88 -0.79
N TRP A 122 0.17 17.67 -0.38
CA TRP A 122 0.65 17.40 0.97
C TRP A 122 1.85 18.27 1.37
N ARG A 123 2.69 18.69 0.41
CA ARG A 123 3.87 19.54 0.67
C ARG A 123 3.50 20.93 1.17
N THR A 124 2.24 21.33 0.99
CA THR A 124 1.71 22.63 1.41
C THR A 124 0.82 22.54 2.64
N LEU A 125 0.58 21.33 3.16
CA LEU A 125 -0.19 21.14 4.37
C LEU A 125 0.59 21.63 5.60
N PRO A 126 -0.09 22.05 6.68
CA PRO A 126 0.57 22.36 7.94
C PRO A 126 1.41 21.18 8.44
N THR A 127 2.64 21.47 8.82
CA THR A 127 3.62 20.51 9.32
C THR A 127 3.66 20.49 10.85
N ALA A 128 4.16 19.40 11.42
CA ALA A 128 4.44 19.32 12.85
C ALA A 128 5.65 20.17 13.25
N ALA A 129 5.72 20.52 14.54
CA ALA A 129 6.96 21.06 15.10
C ALA A 129 8.05 19.97 15.11
N PRO A 130 9.33 20.28 14.83
CA PRO A 130 10.41 19.28 14.87
C PRO A 130 10.62 18.60 16.24
N THR A 131 10.04 19.16 17.30
CA THR A 131 10.04 18.59 18.65
C THR A 131 8.84 17.69 18.94
N ALA A 132 7.94 17.50 17.99
CA ALA A 132 6.78 16.62 18.16
C ALA A 132 7.23 15.16 18.32
N PRO A 133 6.54 14.35 19.13
CA PRO A 133 6.75 12.90 19.14
C PRO A 133 6.56 12.31 17.74
N HIS A 134 7.36 11.30 17.38
CA HIS A 134 7.24 10.58 16.11
C HIS A 134 7.31 11.50 14.87
N TYR A 135 8.06 12.60 14.98
CA TYR A 135 8.35 13.52 13.88
C TYR A 135 9.24 12.85 12.82
N MET A 136 8.86 13.01 11.56
CA MET A 136 9.57 12.49 10.39
C MET A 136 10.17 13.66 9.59
N PRO A 137 11.50 13.89 9.65
CA PRO A 137 12.13 15.01 8.96
C PRO A 137 12.01 14.94 7.43
N GLU A 138 11.80 13.74 6.88
CA GLU A 138 11.64 13.50 5.43
C GLU A 138 10.42 14.21 4.85
N THR A 139 9.35 14.36 5.64
CA THR A 139 8.10 14.98 5.20
C THR A 139 7.70 16.20 6.04
N GLY A 140 8.34 16.42 7.19
CA GLY A 140 7.98 17.48 8.13
C GLY A 140 6.72 17.17 8.95
N HIS A 141 6.15 15.98 8.84
CA HIS A 141 4.95 15.57 9.57
C HIS A 141 5.29 14.66 10.74
N ALA A 142 4.38 14.55 11.71
CA ALA A 142 4.49 13.60 12.81
C ALA A 142 3.40 12.54 12.74
N ILE A 143 3.71 11.30 13.13
CA ILE A 143 2.68 10.28 13.30
C ILE A 143 1.87 10.63 14.55
N GLY A 144 0.55 10.78 14.39
CA GLY A 144 -0.32 11.13 15.50
C GLY A 144 -0.31 10.06 16.60
N GLU A 145 -0.43 10.47 17.86
CA GLU A 145 -0.45 9.56 19.02
C GLU A 145 -1.53 8.47 18.92
N ASN A 146 -2.66 8.77 18.28
CA ASN A 146 -3.75 7.82 18.05
C ASN A 146 -3.36 6.70 17.07
N PHE A 147 -2.36 6.92 16.24
CA PHE A 147 -1.95 6.03 15.15
C PHE A 147 -0.58 5.38 15.37
N PHE A 148 0.31 6.01 16.15
CA PHE A 148 1.71 5.55 16.26
C PHE A 148 1.81 4.09 16.73
N ALA A 149 1.08 3.70 17.77
CA ALA A 149 1.13 2.32 18.26
C ALA A 149 0.65 1.29 17.22
N TYR A 150 -0.26 1.68 16.33
CA TYR A 150 -0.68 0.82 15.23
C TYR A 150 0.40 0.77 14.14
N TRP A 151 0.92 1.92 13.74
CA TRP A 151 1.99 2.02 12.74
C TRP A 151 3.25 1.23 13.16
N ASP A 152 3.67 1.34 14.42
CA ASP A 152 4.84 0.67 15.00
C ASP A 152 4.65 -0.86 15.11
N ALA A 153 3.41 -1.32 15.27
CA ALA A 153 3.10 -2.73 15.42
C ALA A 153 2.77 -3.46 14.11
N HIS A 154 2.75 -2.77 12.97
CA HIS A 154 2.37 -3.33 11.68
C HIS A 154 3.36 -2.94 10.59
N GLY A 155 3.74 -3.93 9.78
CA GLY A 155 4.65 -3.75 8.67
C GLY A 155 4.61 -4.94 7.73
N LEU A 156 5.34 -4.83 6.62
CA LEU A 156 5.62 -5.97 5.75
C LEU A 156 6.55 -6.97 6.45
N ASP A 157 6.56 -8.24 6.02
CA ASP A 157 7.50 -9.23 6.56
C ASP A 157 8.77 -9.25 5.72
N PHE A 158 9.82 -8.60 6.23
CA PHE A 158 11.15 -8.61 5.66
C PHE A 158 12.14 -9.49 6.43
N GLY A 159 11.63 -10.35 7.31
CA GLY A 159 12.40 -11.31 8.10
C GLY A 159 13.08 -10.73 9.34
N ASP A 160 12.72 -9.52 9.76
CA ASP A 160 13.28 -8.94 10.98
C ASP A 160 12.61 -9.52 12.25
N PRO A 161 13.29 -9.52 13.41
CA PRO A 161 12.65 -9.88 14.66
C PRO A 161 11.63 -8.81 15.09
N GLY A 162 10.34 -9.16 15.04
CA GLY A 162 9.26 -8.21 15.35
C GLY A 162 8.90 -7.37 14.13
N VAL A 163 8.33 -6.18 14.35
CA VAL A 163 8.11 -5.18 13.29
C VAL A 163 9.14 -4.09 13.45
N SER A 164 9.92 -3.86 12.40
CA SER A 164 10.93 -2.81 12.34
C SER A 164 10.39 -1.55 11.66
N ASP A 165 11.03 -0.40 11.91
CA ASP A 165 10.68 0.86 11.23
C ASP A 165 10.65 0.72 9.71
N ARG A 166 11.58 -0.05 9.12
CA ARG A 166 11.64 -0.25 7.66
C ARG A 166 10.46 -1.07 7.13
N GLU A 167 9.89 -1.94 7.94
CA GLU A 167 8.73 -2.75 7.58
C GLU A 167 7.44 -1.94 7.69
N SER A 168 7.30 -1.12 8.74
CA SER A 168 6.21 -0.15 8.88
C SER A 168 6.24 0.92 7.78
N LEU A 169 7.43 1.45 7.47
CA LEU A 169 7.63 2.40 6.36
C LEU A 169 7.31 1.75 5.00
N ALA A 170 7.59 0.47 4.81
CA ALA A 170 7.28 -0.17 3.55
C ALA A 170 5.78 -0.46 3.37
N LEU A 171 5.05 -0.66 4.47
CA LEU A 171 3.59 -0.82 4.45
C LEU A 171 2.86 0.52 4.31
N PHE A 172 3.13 1.47 5.21
CA PHE A 172 2.38 2.72 5.30
C PHE A 172 3.09 3.92 4.65
N GLY A 173 4.42 3.93 4.68
CA GLY A 173 5.24 5.08 4.32
C GLY A 173 5.28 6.17 5.39
N TYR A 174 5.89 7.31 5.02
CA TYR A 174 5.94 8.48 5.89
C TYR A 174 4.57 9.18 6.02
N PRO A 175 4.28 9.86 7.15
CA PRO A 175 3.08 10.68 7.28
C PRO A 175 3.12 11.85 6.29
N LEU A 176 1.98 12.13 5.66
CA LEU A 176 1.77 13.20 4.69
C LEU A 176 0.80 14.29 5.19
N SER A 177 0.24 14.11 6.37
CA SER A 177 -0.64 15.08 7.02
C SER A 177 -0.55 14.93 8.52
N GLU A 178 -0.99 15.96 9.25
CA GLU A 178 -1.40 15.78 10.64
C GLU A 178 -2.76 15.07 10.73
N PRO A 179 -3.11 14.45 11.87
CA PRO A 179 -4.44 13.89 12.10
C PRO A 179 -5.55 14.94 12.01
N ALA A 180 -6.59 14.68 11.23
CA ALA A 180 -7.76 15.56 11.09
C ALA A 180 -9.06 14.76 10.98
N MET A 181 -10.18 15.34 11.42
CA MET A 181 -11.50 14.73 11.20
C MET A 181 -11.90 14.86 9.74
N GLU A 182 -12.07 13.75 9.03
CA GLU A 182 -12.51 13.69 7.64
C GLU A 182 -13.76 12.82 7.48
N THR A 183 -14.48 13.01 6.37
CA THR A 183 -15.54 12.09 5.95
C THR A 183 -14.92 11.03 5.05
N ASN A 184 -14.95 9.76 5.45
CA ASN A 184 -14.40 8.67 4.65
C ASN A 184 -15.36 8.27 3.51
N SER A 185 -14.95 7.30 2.68
CA SER A 185 -15.73 6.81 1.54
C SER A 185 -17.06 6.14 1.92
N SER A 186 -17.23 5.75 3.19
CA SER A 186 -18.50 5.22 3.72
C SER A 186 -19.44 6.31 4.24
N GLY A 187 -19.00 7.58 4.27
CA GLY A 187 -19.76 8.72 4.78
C GLY A 187 -19.58 8.98 6.28
N ASP A 188 -18.77 8.16 6.97
CA ASP A 188 -18.49 8.33 8.39
C ASP A 188 -17.50 9.46 8.64
N ARG A 189 -17.69 10.19 9.73
CA ARG A 189 -16.75 11.24 10.17
C ARG A 189 -15.75 10.65 11.15
N VAL A 190 -14.51 10.45 10.71
CA VAL A 190 -13.47 9.73 11.46
C VAL A 190 -12.16 10.52 11.51
N LEU A 191 -11.43 10.39 12.62
CA LEU A 191 -10.09 10.97 12.70
C LEU A 191 -9.20 10.20 11.74
N THR A 192 -8.51 10.93 10.88
CA THR A 192 -7.83 10.40 9.70
C THR A 192 -6.44 10.98 9.62
N GLN A 193 -5.46 10.15 9.26
CA GLN A 193 -4.13 10.60 8.89
C GLN A 193 -3.69 9.93 7.59
N TYR A 194 -3.17 10.73 6.66
CA TYR A 194 -2.60 10.22 5.41
C TYR A 194 -1.12 9.92 5.58
N PHE A 195 -0.70 8.83 4.97
CA PHE A 195 0.68 8.41 4.80
C PHE A 195 0.97 8.25 3.31
N GLU A 196 2.22 8.00 2.92
CA GLU A 196 2.53 7.86 1.49
C GLU A 196 1.72 6.75 0.82
N ARG A 197 1.54 5.62 1.51
CA ARG A 197 0.97 4.38 0.95
C ARG A 197 -0.37 4.00 1.56
N ALA A 198 -0.81 4.71 2.59
CA ALA A 198 -2.01 4.34 3.34
C ALA A 198 -2.75 5.58 3.87
N ARG A 199 -3.98 5.35 4.31
CA ARG A 199 -4.76 6.27 5.14
C ARG A 199 -5.20 5.50 6.36
N LEU A 200 -4.82 5.96 7.55
CA LEU A 200 -5.26 5.35 8.80
C LEU A 200 -6.47 6.13 9.35
N GLU A 201 -7.50 5.40 9.73
CA GLU A 201 -8.76 5.92 10.25
C GLU A 201 -8.99 5.39 11.66
N TYR A 202 -9.37 6.28 12.58
CA TYR A 202 -9.71 5.93 13.95
C TYR A 202 -11.23 5.83 14.14
N HIS A 203 -11.66 4.63 14.53
CA HIS A 203 -13.06 4.21 14.67
C HIS A 203 -13.36 3.88 16.14
N PRO A 204 -13.65 4.86 17.01
CA PRO A 204 -13.71 4.68 18.48
C PRO A 204 -14.78 3.68 18.95
N ASN A 205 -15.81 3.47 18.14
CA ASN A 205 -16.92 2.57 18.46
C ASN A 205 -16.60 1.09 18.14
N GLN A 206 -15.45 0.81 17.52
CA GLN A 206 -14.99 -0.54 17.26
C GLN A 206 -14.26 -1.14 18.47
N PRO A 207 -14.22 -2.48 18.60
CA PRO A 207 -13.35 -3.16 19.54
C PRO A 207 -11.90 -2.68 19.38
N ALA A 208 -11.11 -2.72 20.46
CA ALA A 208 -9.75 -2.19 20.47
C ALA A 208 -8.89 -2.73 19.30
N ALA A 209 -9.04 -4.02 18.95
CA ALA A 209 -8.33 -4.66 17.84
C ALA A 209 -8.70 -4.13 16.43
N HIS A 210 -9.81 -3.41 16.29
CA HIS A 210 -10.33 -2.90 15.02
C HIS A 210 -10.57 -1.39 15.06
N ARG A 211 -9.97 -0.71 16.04
CA ARG A 211 -10.15 0.73 16.22
C ARG A 211 -9.36 1.54 15.20
N ILE A 212 -8.27 1.01 14.68
CA ILE A 212 -7.56 1.59 13.54
C ILE A 212 -7.85 0.73 12.32
N LEU A 213 -8.32 1.37 11.26
CA LEU A 213 -8.59 0.73 9.98
C LEU A 213 -7.83 1.47 8.88
N GLU A 214 -7.33 0.70 7.92
CA GLU A 214 -6.79 1.24 6.67
C GLU A 214 -7.92 1.58 5.70
N GLY A 215 -7.90 2.79 5.15
CA GLY A 215 -8.77 3.21 4.07
C GLY A 215 -8.57 2.37 2.80
N LEU A 216 -9.63 2.21 2.02
CA LEU A 216 -9.64 1.42 0.78
C LEU A 216 -9.07 2.22 -0.40
N LEU A 217 -7.84 2.73 -0.25
CA LEU A 217 -7.27 3.69 -1.19
C LEU A 217 -7.10 3.14 -2.61
N GLY A 218 -6.94 1.83 -2.76
CA GLY A 218 -6.89 1.21 -4.07
C GLY A 218 -8.25 1.29 -4.77
N SER A 219 -9.33 0.95 -4.06
CA SER A 219 -10.71 1.10 -4.54
C SER A 219 -11.02 2.56 -4.89
N GLU A 220 -10.70 3.49 -3.98
CA GLU A 220 -10.96 4.92 -4.19
C GLU A 220 -10.22 5.48 -5.41
N THR A 221 -8.98 5.03 -5.64
CA THR A 221 -8.17 5.45 -6.79
C THR A 221 -8.75 4.97 -8.11
N LEU A 222 -9.18 3.71 -8.21
CA LEU A 222 -9.76 3.19 -9.45
C LEU A 222 -11.14 3.78 -9.75
N SER A 223 -12.02 3.90 -8.75
CA SER A 223 -13.35 4.49 -8.94
C SER A 223 -13.28 5.92 -9.48
N ARG A 224 -12.27 6.71 -9.05
CA ARG A 224 -12.06 8.09 -9.53
C ARG A 224 -11.51 8.19 -10.96
N ARG A 225 -10.79 7.18 -11.43
CA ARG A 225 -10.28 7.12 -12.82
C ARG A 225 -11.37 6.72 -13.83
N GLY A 226 -12.53 6.26 -13.35
CA GLY A 226 -13.56 5.68 -14.21
C GLY A 226 -13.22 4.27 -14.71
N ASP A 227 -12.18 3.66 -14.13
CA ASP A 227 -11.70 2.31 -14.46
C ASP A 227 -12.48 1.21 -13.70
N ASP A 228 -13.56 1.59 -13.02
CA ASP A 228 -14.36 0.68 -12.20
C ASP A 228 -15.26 -0.18 -13.09
N GLN A 229 -14.98 -1.48 -13.12
CA GLN A 229 -15.96 -2.46 -13.57
C GLN A 229 -17.08 -2.50 -12.50
N PRO A 230 -18.38 -2.60 -12.85
CA PRO A 230 -19.46 -2.48 -11.88
C PRO A 230 -19.30 -3.48 -10.73
N ARG A 231 -19.02 -3.00 -9.51
CA ARG A 231 -18.90 -3.84 -8.30
C ARG A 231 -20.05 -3.60 -7.33
N PRO A 232 -20.68 -4.67 -6.81
CA PRO A 232 -21.54 -4.62 -5.64
C PRO A 232 -20.82 -3.98 -4.46
N SER A 233 -21.50 -3.06 -3.80
CA SER A 233 -21.04 -2.39 -2.59
C SER A 233 -20.73 -3.42 -1.51
N THR A 234 -19.45 -3.66 -1.22
CA THR A 234 -19.05 -4.18 0.08
C THR A 234 -19.18 -3.04 1.07
N SER A 235 -20.40 -2.85 1.56
CA SER A 235 -20.63 -2.09 2.78
C SER A 235 -19.66 -2.62 3.85
N PRO A 236 -18.98 -1.78 4.65
CA PRO A 236 -18.14 -2.25 5.74
C PRO A 236 -19.05 -2.72 6.89
N SER A 237 -19.81 -3.79 6.64
CA SER A 237 -20.66 -4.44 7.62
C SER A 237 -20.27 -5.90 7.62
N GLY A 238 -19.24 -6.22 8.40
CA GLY A 238 -18.75 -7.58 8.50
C GLY A 238 -17.32 -7.66 9.00
N SER A 239 -17.18 -7.61 10.32
CA SER A 239 -16.09 -8.26 11.03
C SER A 239 -15.85 -9.66 10.45
N ALA A 240 -14.81 -9.82 9.65
CA ALA A 240 -14.22 -11.11 9.35
C ALA A 240 -12.71 -11.00 9.52
N SER A 241 -12.26 -11.03 10.78
CA SER A 241 -10.95 -11.59 11.11
C SER A 241 -10.94 -13.05 10.65
N PRO A 242 -10.07 -13.47 9.72
CA PRO A 242 -9.67 -14.86 9.68
C PRO A 242 -8.93 -15.15 11.00
N ALA A 243 -9.32 -16.22 11.69
CA ALA A 243 -8.66 -16.71 12.88
C ALA A 243 -7.14 -16.83 12.65
N PRO A 244 -6.28 -16.62 13.68
CA PRO A 244 -4.85 -16.80 13.53
C PRO A 244 -4.59 -18.22 13.05
N SER A 245 -4.01 -18.35 11.85
CA SER A 245 -3.53 -19.62 11.36
C SER A 245 -2.39 -20.02 12.29
N GLY A 246 -2.66 -20.97 13.18
CA GLY A 246 -1.73 -21.42 14.19
C GLY A 246 -0.45 -21.92 13.53
N SER A 247 0.65 -21.22 13.78
CA SER A 247 1.97 -21.80 13.63
C SER A 247 2.11 -22.86 14.74
N ALA A 248 1.92 -24.11 14.36
CA ALA A 248 2.13 -25.25 15.24
C ALA A 248 3.61 -25.32 15.64
N SER A 249 3.93 -24.77 16.82
CA SER A 249 5.16 -25.12 17.53
C SER A 249 4.99 -26.52 18.13
N PRO A 250 5.88 -27.49 17.87
CA PRO A 250 5.75 -28.82 18.46
C PRO A 250 6.08 -28.77 19.96
N VAL A 251 5.16 -29.27 20.77
CA VAL A 251 5.30 -29.49 22.20
C VAL A 251 6.21 -30.71 22.43
N PRO A 252 7.27 -30.65 23.26
CA PRO A 252 7.88 -31.87 23.79
C PRO A 252 7.13 -32.33 25.06
N SER A 253 6.62 -33.55 25.01
CA SER A 253 6.06 -34.31 26.14
C SER A 253 7.14 -34.69 27.17
N GLY A 254 6.86 -34.40 28.45
CA GLY A 254 6.92 -35.42 29.52
C GLY A 254 8.12 -35.52 30.46
N SER A 255 7.93 -34.93 31.66
CA SER A 255 8.27 -35.46 33.01
C SER A 255 9.71 -35.40 33.58
N PRO A 256 9.89 -35.43 34.92
CA PRO A 256 9.15 -34.75 35.99
C PRO A 256 10.07 -33.95 36.96
N ALA A 257 9.45 -33.17 37.86
CA ALA A 257 10.08 -32.34 38.90
C ALA A 257 10.93 -33.09 39.93
N PRO A 258 11.77 -32.36 40.69
CA PRO A 258 11.54 -32.34 42.13
C PRO A 258 11.56 -30.93 42.77
N SER A 259 10.94 -30.88 43.94
CA SER A 259 10.62 -29.71 44.77
C SER A 259 11.81 -29.00 45.44
N ALA A 260 11.53 -27.72 45.74
CA ALA A 260 11.77 -26.99 47.00
C ALA A 260 12.97 -26.02 47.14
N SER A 261 12.59 -24.83 47.65
CA SER A 261 13.26 -23.94 48.59
C SER A 261 14.09 -22.74 48.12
N ALA A 262 13.53 -21.57 48.48
CA ALA A 262 14.14 -20.39 49.10
C ALA A 262 15.00 -19.42 48.27
N SER A 263 14.53 -18.16 48.23
CA SER A 263 15.32 -16.94 48.04
C SER A 263 16.48 -16.85 49.04
N PRO A 264 17.58 -16.16 48.67
CA PRO A 264 17.67 -14.74 49.05
C PRO A 264 18.31 -13.82 47.98
N SER A 265 18.01 -12.52 48.09
CA SER A 265 18.72 -11.43 47.41
C SER A 265 20.21 -11.40 47.78
N PRO A 266 21.05 -10.83 46.90
CA PRO A 266 21.89 -9.74 47.39
C PRO A 266 22.01 -8.56 46.42
N SER A 267 22.09 -7.37 47.00
CA SER A 267 22.58 -6.13 46.40
C SER A 267 24.09 -6.22 46.13
N SER A 268 24.56 -5.72 44.98
CA SER A 268 25.80 -4.93 44.92
C SER A 268 26.01 -4.24 43.57
N SER A 269 26.33 -2.97 43.71
CA SER A 269 27.04 -2.02 42.84
C SER A 269 28.06 -2.58 41.84
N GLY A 270 28.11 -1.98 40.65
CA GLY A 270 29.29 -1.97 39.78
C GLY A 270 29.00 -1.60 38.33
N SER A 271 29.13 -0.31 37.98
CA SER A 271 29.45 0.10 36.60
C SER A 271 30.88 -0.35 36.26
N PRO A 272 31.17 -0.69 34.99
CA PRO A 272 31.71 0.35 34.11
C PRO A 272 31.18 0.27 32.66
N SER A 273 31.26 1.43 32.01
CA SER A 273 31.10 1.65 30.57
C SER A 273 32.14 0.89 29.74
N PRO A 274 31.82 0.54 28.48
CA PRO A 274 32.80 0.81 27.43
C PRO A 274 32.21 1.49 26.18
N SER A 275 32.98 2.50 25.76
CA SER A 275 33.19 3.10 24.45
C SER A 275 32.58 2.47 23.19
N ALA A 276 31.94 3.37 22.44
CA ALA A 276 31.97 3.57 20.99
C ALA A 276 32.71 2.53 20.12
N SER A 277 31.96 1.96 19.18
CA SER A 277 32.48 1.55 17.87
C SER A 277 31.43 1.86 16.81
N GLY A 278 31.87 2.46 15.70
CA GLY A 278 31.07 3.26 14.80
C GLY A 278 30.05 2.51 13.94
N SER A 279 28.93 3.20 13.69
CA SER A 279 27.97 2.87 12.63
C SER A 279 28.52 3.33 11.27
N PRO A 280 28.54 2.48 10.24
CA PRO A 280 28.75 2.92 8.87
C PRO A 280 27.46 3.55 8.34
N ARG A 281 27.59 4.79 7.88
CA ARG A 281 26.60 5.57 7.12
C ARG A 281 26.56 5.06 5.67
N PRO A 282 25.41 4.62 5.13
CA PRO A 282 25.26 4.55 3.68
C PRO A 282 24.85 5.92 3.15
N SER A 283 25.83 6.60 2.56
CA SER A 283 25.60 7.70 1.62
C SER A 283 24.92 7.15 0.36
N GLY A 284 23.86 7.81 -0.08
CA GLY A 284 23.15 7.47 -1.31
C GLY A 284 22.29 8.63 -1.81
N SER A 285 22.81 9.86 -1.78
CA SER A 285 22.24 10.97 -2.53
C SER A 285 23.04 11.10 -3.83
N ALA A 286 22.39 10.77 -4.94
CA ALA A 286 22.86 11.11 -6.28
C ALA A 286 21.72 11.89 -6.96
N SER A 287 21.60 13.17 -6.61
CA SER A 287 21.02 14.17 -7.50
C SER A 287 22.12 14.63 -8.46
N PRO A 288 21.91 14.60 -9.78
CA PRO A 288 22.72 15.40 -10.68
C PRO A 288 22.17 16.83 -10.73
N SER A 289 22.96 17.78 -10.24
CA SER A 289 22.86 19.19 -10.66
C SER A 289 23.51 19.36 -12.04
N PRO A 290 22.90 20.06 -13.00
CA PRO A 290 23.64 20.62 -14.12
C PRO A 290 24.28 21.96 -13.72
N SER A 291 25.57 22.12 -14.03
CA SER A 291 26.30 23.40 -14.02
C SER A 291 26.42 23.94 -15.45
N PRO A 292 26.67 25.26 -15.62
CA PRO A 292 26.27 26.03 -16.78
C PRO A 292 27.28 25.95 -17.92
N SER A 293 26.79 26.06 -19.15
CA SER A 293 27.60 26.42 -20.31
C SER A 293 27.37 27.89 -20.62
N ASP A 294 28.39 28.70 -20.37
CA ASP A 294 28.62 29.97 -21.04
C ASP A 294 28.94 29.67 -22.52
N ASP A 295 28.26 30.34 -23.43
CA ASP A 295 28.82 30.80 -24.71
C ASP A 295 27.97 31.98 -25.18
N ASP A 296 28.66 33.12 -25.28
CA ASP A 296 28.22 34.40 -25.83
C ASP A 296 27.92 34.29 -27.35
N ASP A 297 26.97 35.08 -27.85
CA ASP A 297 27.18 36.07 -28.93
C ASP A 297 25.85 36.57 -29.52
N ASP A 298 25.64 37.87 -29.27
CA ASP A 298 25.21 38.93 -30.19
C ASP A 298 23.84 38.97 -30.92
N ASP A 299 23.22 40.13 -30.67
CA ASP A 299 22.61 41.07 -31.60
C ASP A 299 21.11 41.00 -32.00
N ASP A 300 20.43 42.06 -31.53
CA ASP A 300 19.73 43.04 -32.36
C ASP A 300 18.39 42.61 -33.00
N ARG A 301 17.26 43.02 -32.39
CA ARG A 301 16.28 43.99 -32.97
C ARG A 301 14.88 43.96 -32.35
N SER A 302 14.48 45.16 -31.91
CA SER A 302 13.20 45.81 -32.21
C SER A 302 11.88 45.21 -31.71
N SER A 303 11.30 45.92 -30.73
CA SER A 303 9.84 46.12 -30.58
C SER A 303 9.21 46.62 -31.91
N PRO A 304 7.89 46.47 -32.14
CA PRO A 304 6.94 47.34 -31.45
C PRO A 304 5.57 46.71 -31.10
N SER A 305 4.91 47.33 -30.13
CA SER A 305 3.45 47.30 -29.94
C SER A 305 2.70 47.75 -31.20
N PRO A 306 1.41 47.41 -31.30
CA PRO A 306 0.44 48.51 -31.46
C PRO A 306 -0.78 48.37 -30.55
N SER A 307 -1.27 49.54 -30.13
CA SER A 307 -2.53 49.79 -29.44
C SER A 307 -3.70 49.95 -30.46
N PRO A 308 -4.94 50.32 -30.06
CA PRO A 308 -6.17 49.76 -30.61
C PRO A 308 -6.78 50.62 -31.72
N SER A 309 -7.77 50.05 -32.41
CA SER A 309 -8.67 50.78 -33.31
C SER A 309 -10.11 50.48 -32.94
N ASP A 310 -10.84 51.57 -32.76
CA ASP A 310 -12.27 51.76 -32.60
C ASP A 310 -13.07 51.39 -33.87
N ASP A 311 -14.36 51.70 -33.80
CA ASP A 311 -15.37 51.80 -34.88
C ASP A 311 -16.26 50.55 -35.05
N ASP A 312 -17.59 50.60 -35.15
CA ASP A 312 -18.63 51.61 -34.91
C ASP A 312 -19.98 50.92 -35.31
N ASP A 313 -21.11 51.50 -34.87
CA ASP A 313 -22.46 51.44 -35.47
C ASP A 313 -23.27 50.11 -35.41
N ASP A 314 -24.59 50.05 -35.23
CA ASP A 314 -25.67 51.00 -34.91
C ASP A 314 -26.97 50.18 -34.72
N ASP A 315 -27.93 50.73 -33.96
CA ASP A 315 -29.41 50.67 -34.14
C ASP A 315 -30.18 49.32 -34.07
N ASP A 316 -31.40 49.18 -33.53
CA ASP A 316 -32.30 50.00 -32.70
C ASP A 316 -33.51 49.10 -32.32
N ASP A 317 -34.35 49.59 -31.39
CA ASP A 317 -35.76 49.22 -31.13
C ASP A 317 -36.13 47.89 -30.43
N ASP A 318 -37.14 47.79 -29.55
CA ASP A 318 -37.93 48.68 -28.69
C ASP A 318 -38.86 47.72 -27.88
N ARG A 319 -39.32 48.17 -26.71
CA ARG A 319 -40.56 47.79 -25.98
C ARG A 319 -40.56 46.80 -24.79
N SER A 320 -40.65 47.44 -23.63
CA SER A 320 -41.78 47.33 -22.66
C SER A 320 -41.76 46.23 -21.56
N SER A 321 -41.20 46.60 -20.40
CA SER A 321 -41.77 46.65 -19.02
C SER A 321 -43.02 45.82 -18.61
N PRO A 322 -43.34 45.64 -17.30
CA PRO A 322 -42.53 45.69 -16.05
C PRO A 322 -42.82 44.53 -15.04
N SER A 323 -42.04 44.47 -13.94
CA SER A 323 -42.32 43.70 -12.72
C SER A 323 -43.62 44.15 -12.01
N PRO A 324 -44.18 43.33 -11.08
CA PRO A 324 -44.00 43.68 -9.67
C PRO A 324 -43.91 42.51 -8.65
N SER A 325 -43.57 42.94 -7.44
CA SER A 325 -43.23 42.29 -6.18
C SER A 325 -44.23 41.32 -5.50
N ALA A 326 -43.64 40.42 -4.71
CA ALA A 326 -43.91 40.03 -3.32
C ALA A 326 -45.24 39.36 -2.87
N SER A 327 -45.03 38.31 -2.05
CA SER A 327 -45.95 37.41 -1.34
C SER A 327 -46.93 38.07 -0.35
N PRO A 328 -47.88 37.30 0.22
CA PRO A 328 -47.68 36.79 1.57
C PRO A 328 -48.23 35.36 1.86
N ARG A 329 -48.08 34.98 3.14
CA ARG A 329 -48.06 33.69 3.83
C ARG A 329 -49.47 33.17 4.30
N PRO A 330 -49.59 32.07 5.10
CA PRO A 330 -50.60 31.01 4.99
C PRO A 330 -51.86 31.22 5.87
N GLY A 331 -52.88 30.38 5.65
CA GLY A 331 -54.06 30.27 6.51
C GLY A 331 -54.39 28.82 6.89
N ASP A 332 -54.47 28.59 8.19
CA ASP A 332 -55.24 27.50 8.82
C ASP A 332 -56.74 27.64 8.47
N ASP A 333 -57.46 26.53 8.27
CA ASP A 333 -58.78 26.38 8.88
C ASP A 333 -59.22 24.91 9.02
N ASP A 334 -60.05 24.73 10.04
CA ASP A 334 -60.32 23.53 10.82
C ASP A 334 -61.60 22.79 10.34
N ARG A 335 -61.77 21.56 10.84
CA ARG A 335 -63.05 20.88 11.20
C ARG A 335 -63.97 20.14 10.21
N ARG A 336 -64.29 18.92 10.71
CA ARG A 336 -65.53 18.09 10.61
C ARG A 336 -65.71 17.36 9.28
N GLY A 337 -65.89 16.04 9.20
CA GLY A 337 -66.38 15.04 10.15
C GLY A 337 -67.65 14.39 9.58
N ARG A 338 -67.63 13.08 9.30
CA ARG A 338 -68.72 12.09 9.49
C ARG A 338 -68.55 10.88 8.55
N ARG A 339 -68.60 9.71 9.22
CA ARG A 339 -69.02 8.36 8.78
C ARG A 339 -68.11 7.61 7.82
#